data_AF-A0A9Q0YEY0-F1
#
_entry.id   AF-A0A9Q0YEY0-F1
#
_cell.length_a   1.000
_cell.length_b   1.000
_cell.length_c   1.000
_cell.angle_alpha   90.00
_cell.angle_beta   90.00
_cell.angle_gamma   90.00
#
_symmetry.space_group_name_H-M   'P 1'
#
loop_
_entity.id
_entity.type
_entity.pdbx_description
1 polymer ?
#
loop_
_entity_poly.entity_id
_entity_poly.type
_entity_poly.pdbx_seq_one_letter_code
_entity_poly.pdbx_strand_id
1 'polypeptide(L)'
;MLGNLSEDKKGVWKTYVAPLVHAYNWTRNDSTSFSPFNLMFGYHVRLPIDLFLGRDCFENNGGGGRTHYEYADSLRNGLGYAYELASTKANTKSRAIRIAMHGRL
;
A
#
# COMPACT_ATOMS: atom_id res chain seq x y z
N MET A 1 -16.26 -1.28 -26.19
CA MET A 1 -16.59 -2.56 -25.50
C MET A 1 -16.57 -3.70 -26.53
N LEU A 2 -16.48 -4.97 -26.13
CA LEU A 2 -16.23 -6.12 -27.06
C LEU A 2 -17.15 -6.15 -28.30
N GLY A 3 -18.35 -5.60 -28.23
CA GLY A 3 -19.25 -5.45 -29.39
C GLY A 3 -18.70 -4.56 -30.52
N ASN A 4 -17.70 -3.72 -30.25
CA ASN A 4 -17.04 -2.83 -31.21
C ASN A 4 -15.82 -3.48 -31.88
N LEU A 5 -15.54 -4.77 -31.62
CA LEU A 5 -14.53 -5.51 -32.34
C LEU A 5 -14.94 -5.64 -33.82
N SER A 6 -13.98 -5.53 -34.72
CA SER A 6 -14.18 -5.84 -36.13
C SER A 6 -14.49 -7.33 -36.31
N GLU A 7 -15.22 -7.69 -37.37
CA GLU A 7 -15.72 -9.08 -37.58
C GLU A 7 -14.61 -10.13 -37.52
N ASP A 8 -13.43 -9.82 -38.08
CA ASP A 8 -12.23 -10.66 -38.04
C ASP A 8 -11.76 -10.93 -36.59
N LYS A 9 -11.92 -9.98 -35.68
CA LYS A 9 -11.50 -10.11 -34.27
C LYS A 9 -12.58 -10.74 -33.39
N LYS A 10 -13.83 -10.79 -33.84
CA LYS A 10 -14.93 -11.41 -33.09
C LYS A 10 -14.76 -12.91 -32.93
N GLY A 11 -14.14 -13.61 -33.90
CA GLY A 11 -13.87 -15.06 -33.79
C GLY A 11 -12.98 -15.42 -32.59
N VAL A 12 -12.09 -14.50 -32.19
CA VAL A 12 -11.13 -14.67 -31.07
C VAL A 12 -11.43 -13.71 -29.91
N TRP A 13 -12.69 -13.30 -29.75
CA TRP A 13 -13.11 -12.30 -28.75
C TRP A 13 -12.66 -12.62 -27.32
N LYS A 14 -12.57 -13.91 -26.96
CA LYS A 14 -12.18 -14.39 -25.63
C LYS A 14 -10.81 -13.86 -25.20
N THR A 15 -9.87 -13.71 -26.12
CA THR A 15 -8.52 -13.20 -25.85
C THR A 15 -8.55 -11.73 -25.41
N TYR A 16 -9.57 -10.97 -25.80
CA TYR A 16 -9.71 -9.56 -25.45
C TYR A 16 -10.43 -9.33 -24.12
N VAL A 17 -11.03 -10.38 -23.51
CA VAL A 17 -11.75 -10.25 -22.24
C VAL A 17 -10.81 -9.82 -21.12
N ALA A 18 -9.67 -10.50 -20.96
CA ALA A 18 -8.70 -10.19 -19.90
C ALA A 18 -8.17 -8.75 -19.96
N PRO A 19 -7.64 -8.24 -21.09
CA PRO A 19 -7.17 -6.85 -21.16
C PRO A 19 -8.31 -5.85 -21.02
N LEU A 20 -9.54 -6.17 -21.45
CA LEU A 20 -10.68 -5.27 -21.30
C LEU A 20 -11.15 -5.17 -19.85
N VAL A 21 -11.22 -6.29 -19.13
CA VAL A 21 -11.50 -6.30 -17.68
C VAL A 21 -10.40 -5.55 -16.93
N HIS A 22 -9.14 -5.69 -17.35
CA HIS A 22 -8.05 -4.89 -16.80
C HIS A 22 -8.21 -3.40 -17.07
N ALA A 23 -8.49 -2.99 -18.31
CA ALA A 23 -8.76 -1.58 -18.58
C ALA A 23 -9.95 -1.06 -17.74
N TYR A 24 -11.04 -1.84 -17.64
CA TYR A 24 -12.24 -1.44 -16.91
C TYR A 24 -12.01 -1.29 -15.40
N ASN A 25 -11.36 -2.27 -14.75
CA ASN A 25 -11.15 -2.25 -13.30
C ASN A 25 -10.21 -1.12 -12.86
N TRP A 26 -9.25 -0.73 -13.69
CA TRP A 26 -8.21 0.25 -13.34
C TRP A 26 -8.40 1.63 -13.96
N THR A 27 -9.36 1.83 -14.87
CA THR A 27 -9.69 3.17 -15.40
C THR A 27 -10.77 3.81 -14.53
N ARG A 28 -10.62 5.11 -14.23
CA ARG A 28 -11.65 5.89 -13.53
C ARG A 28 -12.89 6.02 -14.41
N ASN A 29 -14.07 5.88 -13.79
CA ASN A 29 -15.33 6.17 -14.44
C ASN A 29 -15.69 7.65 -14.23
N ASP A 30 -16.11 8.36 -15.28
CA ASP A 30 -16.43 9.79 -15.20
C ASP A 30 -17.59 10.11 -14.25
N SER A 31 -18.60 9.25 -14.17
CA SER A 31 -19.77 9.47 -13.30
C SER A 31 -19.44 9.34 -11.82
N THR A 32 -18.50 8.46 -11.47
CA THR A 32 -18.12 8.21 -10.06
C THR A 32 -16.80 8.86 -9.68
N SER A 33 -16.01 9.33 -10.65
CA SER A 33 -14.61 9.78 -10.49
C SER A 33 -13.63 8.73 -9.92
N PHE A 34 -14.08 7.48 -9.77
CA PHE A 34 -13.28 6.39 -9.19
C PHE A 34 -13.24 5.18 -10.13
N SER A 35 -12.17 4.39 -10.03
CA SER A 35 -12.10 3.10 -10.71
C SER A 35 -12.90 2.04 -9.93
N PRO A 36 -13.50 1.05 -10.60
CA PRO A 36 -14.20 -0.05 -9.94
C PRO A 36 -13.33 -0.78 -8.91
N PHE A 37 -12.03 -0.98 -9.21
CA PHE A 37 -11.09 -1.59 -8.25
C PHE A 37 -10.97 -0.77 -6.97
N ASN A 38 -10.82 0.55 -7.09
CA ASN A 38 -10.71 1.42 -5.92
C ASN A 38 -11.99 1.39 -5.07
N LEU A 39 -13.17 1.29 -5.69
CA LEU A 39 -14.43 1.17 -4.96
C LEU A 39 -14.55 -0.15 -4.20
N MET A 40 -14.01 -1.25 -4.74
CA MET A 40 -14.08 -2.57 -4.09
C MET A 40 -13.06 -2.75 -2.96
N PHE A 41 -11.86 -2.21 -3.11
CA PHE A 41 -10.74 -2.50 -2.20
C PHE A 41 -10.28 -1.29 -1.38
N GLY A 42 -10.72 -0.07 -1.74
CA GLY A 42 -10.42 1.15 -1.00
C GLY A 42 -8.99 1.68 -1.16
N TYR A 43 -8.20 1.16 -2.11
CA TYR A 43 -6.87 1.68 -2.43
C TYR A 43 -6.57 1.64 -3.93
N HIS A 44 -5.71 2.56 -4.37
CA HIS A 44 -5.20 2.59 -5.72
C HIS A 44 -3.91 1.76 -5.82
N VAL A 45 -3.97 0.66 -6.59
CA VAL A 45 -2.77 -0.14 -6.89
C VAL A 45 -1.92 0.58 -7.92
N ARG A 46 -0.60 0.62 -7.71
CA ARG A 46 0.37 1.06 -8.70
C ARG A 46 0.62 -0.05 -9.72
N LEU A 47 0.14 0.11 -10.95
CA LEU A 47 0.37 -0.86 -12.01
C LEU A 47 1.76 -0.71 -12.64
N PRO A 48 2.31 -1.77 -13.26
CA PRO A 48 3.54 -1.67 -14.04
C PRO A 48 3.45 -0.62 -15.17
N ILE A 49 2.28 -0.48 -15.80
CA ILE A 49 2.06 0.54 -16.82
C ILE A 49 2.05 1.96 -16.24
N ASP A 50 1.63 2.13 -14.98
CA ASP A 50 1.68 3.44 -14.31
C ASP A 50 3.14 3.88 -14.07
N LEU A 51 4.04 2.92 -13.81
CA LEU A 51 5.47 3.20 -13.71
C LEU A 51 6.04 3.67 -15.05
N PHE A 52 5.65 3.02 -16.16
CA PHE A 52 6.08 3.43 -17.50
C PHE A 52 5.53 4.80 -17.89
N LEU A 53 4.27 5.08 -17.55
CA LEU A 53 3.61 6.35 -17.84
C LEU A 53 4.03 7.50 -16.91
N GLY A 54 4.94 7.25 -15.96
CA GLY A 54 5.37 8.26 -14.98
C GLY A 54 4.22 8.76 -14.11
N ARG A 55 3.17 7.95 -13.95
CA ARG A 55 1.98 8.34 -13.18
C ARG A 55 2.29 8.12 -11.71
N ASP A 56 2.54 9.21 -11.00
CA ASP A 56 2.58 9.18 -9.55
C ASP A 56 1.19 8.81 -9.05
N CYS A 57 1.07 7.64 -8.41
CA CYS A 57 -0.20 7.10 -7.89
C CYS A 57 -0.73 7.90 -6.69
N PHE A 58 -0.20 9.10 -6.47
CA PHE A 58 -0.48 9.98 -5.36
C PHE A 58 -1.28 11.18 -5.86
N GLU A 59 -2.37 10.95 -6.59
CA GLU A 59 -3.46 11.92 -6.55
C GLU A 59 -4.15 11.83 -5.18
N ASN A 60 -3.48 12.38 -4.17
CA ASN A 60 -4.14 12.90 -3.00
C ASN A 60 -4.14 14.42 -3.13
N ASN A 61 -5.34 14.97 -3.23
CA ASN A 61 -5.62 16.38 -3.00
C ASN A 61 -4.74 16.92 -1.85
N GLY A 62 -3.78 17.78 -2.17
CA GLY A 62 -3.13 18.70 -1.23
C GLY A 62 -2.10 18.14 -0.24
N GLY A 63 -1.70 16.87 -0.30
CA GLY A 63 -0.68 16.34 0.61
C GLY A 63 0.09 15.20 -0.02
N GLY A 64 1.39 15.41 -0.27
CA GLY A 64 2.29 14.40 -0.84
C GLY A 64 2.09 13.06 -0.16
N GLY A 65 1.53 12.10 -0.91
CA GLY A 65 1.31 10.76 -0.40
C GLY A 65 2.66 10.17 -0.03
N ARG A 66 2.81 9.73 1.22
CA ARG A 66 4.08 9.21 1.71
C ARG A 66 4.55 8.11 0.79
N THR A 67 5.76 8.27 0.25
CA THR A 67 6.36 7.21 -0.55
C THR A 67 6.47 5.93 0.29
N HIS A 68 6.45 4.76 -0.35
CA HIS A 68 6.64 3.48 0.36
C HIS A 68 7.91 3.51 1.23
N TYR A 69 8.94 4.23 0.77
CA TYR A 69 10.16 4.47 1.52
C TYR A 69 9.91 5.26 2.82
N GLU A 70 9.17 6.37 2.77
CA GLU A 70 8.82 7.13 3.98
C GLU A 70 7.99 6.31 4.96
N TYR A 71 7.07 5.47 4.48
CA TYR A 71 6.34 4.55 5.35
C TYR A 71 7.30 3.56 6.04
N ALA A 72 8.13 2.87 5.26
CA ALA A 72 9.08 1.89 5.78
C ALA A 72 10.08 2.52 6.76
N ASP A 73 10.55 3.73 6.47
CA ASP A 73 11.47 4.47 7.33
C ASP A 73 10.78 4.89 8.65
N SER A 74 9.56 5.43 8.57
CA SER A 74 8.77 5.79 9.77
C SER A 74 8.48 4.57 10.65
N LEU A 75 8.17 3.42 10.03
CA LEU A 75 7.92 2.16 10.73
C LEU A 75 9.20 1.65 11.41
N ARG A 76 10.33 1.69 10.70
CA ARG A 76 11.64 1.30 11.25
C ARG A 76 12.01 2.16 12.46
N ASN A 77 11.85 3.48 12.35
CA ASN A 77 12.13 4.41 13.43
C ASN A 77 11.20 4.17 14.64
N GLY A 78 9.90 3.96 14.39
CA GLY A 78 8.93 3.66 15.44
C GLY A 78 9.24 2.34 16.18
N LEU A 79 9.59 1.28 15.45
CA LEU A 79 9.97 -0.01 16.04
C LEU A 79 11.28 0.09 16.82
N GLY A 80 12.28 0.84 16.32
CA GLY A 80 13.54 1.09 17.02
C GLY A 80 13.32 1.79 18.35
N TYR A 81 12.51 2.86 18.36
CA TYR A 81 12.15 3.58 19.58
C TYR A 81 11.40 2.70 20.58
N ALA A 82 10.40 1.94 20.12
CA ALA A 82 9.63 1.04 20.99
C ALA A 82 10.52 -0.04 21.62
N TYR A 83 11.47 -0.58 20.85
CA TYR A 83 12.44 -1.57 21.34
C TYR A 83 13.36 -0.97 22.40
N GLU A 84 13.94 0.20 22.14
CA GLU A 84 14.80 0.88 23.11
C GLU A 84 14.04 1.18 24.41
N LEU A 85 12.83 1.71 24.31
CA LEU A 85 11.97 1.99 25.45
C LEU A 85 11.66 0.71 26.25
N ALA A 86 11.32 -0.39 25.59
CA ALA A 86 11.08 -1.66 26.27
C ALA A 86 12.34 -2.20 26.96
N SER A 87 13.50 -2.12 26.29
CA SER A 87 14.78 -2.61 26.81
C SER A 87 15.24 -1.84 28.06
N THR A 88 15.10 -0.51 28.07
CA THR A 88 15.47 0.33 29.22
C THR A 88 14.57 0.05 30.42
N LYS A 89 13.26 -0.11 30.21
CA LYS A 89 12.30 -0.47 31.27
C LYS A 89 12.59 -1.87 31.83
N ALA A 90 12.89 -2.85 30.97
CA ALA A 90 13.29 -4.19 31.39
C ALA A 90 14.59 -4.18 32.20
N ASN A 91 15.61 -3.47 31.74
CA ASN A 91 16.89 -3.34 32.44
C ASN A 91 16.75 -2.65 33.80
N THR A 92 15.95 -1.59 33.88
CA THR A 92 15.67 -0.89 35.14
C THR A 92 14.99 -1.80 36.15
N LYS A 93 13.97 -2.57 35.71
CA LYS A 93 13.29 -3.57 36.55
C LYS A 93 14.25 -4.64 37.05
N SER A 94 15.07 -5.21 36.17
CA SER A 94 16.09 -6.21 36.52
C SER A 94 17.14 -5.66 37.48
N ARG A 95 17.51 -4.39 37.36
CA ARG A 95 18.47 -3.73 38.27
C ARG A 95 17.85 -3.49 39.65
N ALA A 96 16.60 -3.06 39.72
CA ALA A 96 15.87 -2.88 40.98
C ALA A 96 15.73 -4.21 41.76
N ILE A 97 15.40 -5.31 41.08
CA ILE A 97 15.34 -6.65 41.69
C ILE A 97 16.70 -7.05 42.28
N ARG A 98 17.78 -6.79 41.54
CA ARG A 98 19.14 -7.16 41.96
C ARG A 98 19.58 -6.40 43.22
N ILE A 99 19.29 -5.10 43.29
CA ILE A 99 19.57 -4.27 44.48
C ILE A 99 18.72 -4.75 45.67
N ALA A 100 17.45 -5.04 45.47
CA ALA A 100 16.56 -5.56 46.52
C ALA A 100 17.00 -6.94 47.05
N MET A 101 17.64 -7.76 46.22
CA MET A 101 18.22 -9.04 46.64
C MET A 101 19.53 -8.87 47.43
N HIS A 102 20.40 -7.91 47.07
CA HIS A 102 21.69 -7.71 47.75
C HIS A 102 21.61 -6.83 49.01
N GLY A 103 20.60 -5.97 49.14
CA GLY A 103 20.36 -5.17 50.35
C GLY A 103 19.56 -5.90 51.45
N ARG A 104 19.42 -7.22 51.36
CA ARG A 104 18.68 -8.07 52.32
C ARG A 104 19.60 -9.08 53.04
N LEU A 105 20.85 -8.68 53.27
CA LEU A 105 21.81 -9.25 54.23
C LEU A 105 22.22 -8.13 55.18
#